data_AF-A0A257JBI4-F1
#
_entry.id   AF-A0A257JBI4-F1
#
_cell.length_a   1.000
_cell.length_b   1.000
_cell.length_c   1.000
_cell.angle_alpha   90.00
_cell.angle_beta   90.00
_cell.angle_gamma   90.00
#
_symmetry.space_group_name_H-M   'P 1'
#
loop_
_entity.id
_entity.type
_entity.pdbx_description
1 polymer ?
#
loop_
_entity_poly.entity_id
_entity_poly.type
_entity_poly.pdbx_seq_one_letter_code
_entity_poly.pdbx_strand_id
1 'polypeptide(L)' 'MSDRPNTPLLDKVAFPADLRKLRPEQLRQFADELRAETISAVSVTGGHLGAGLGVVELTTAI' A
#
# COMPACT_ATOMS: atom_id res chain seq x y z
N MET A 1 -1.01 6.48 20.10
CA MET A 1 -0.52 5.27 19.42
C MET A 1 -1.12 5.32 18.03
N SER A 2 -0.32 5.43 16.97
CA SER A 2 -0.89 5.43 15.62
C SER A 2 -1.44 4.04 15.33
N ASP A 3 -2.76 3.94 15.13
CA ASP A 3 -3.40 2.72 14.67
C ASP A 3 -2.77 2.31 13.34
N ARG A 4 -2.12 1.14 13.34
CA ARG A 4 -1.61 0.54 12.12
C ARG A 4 -2.76 -0.16 11.39
N PRO A 5 -2.94 0.08 10.09
CA PRO A 5 -3.97 -0.59 9.32
C PRO A 5 -3.68 -2.09 9.21
N ASN A 6 -4.74 -2.88 9.14
CA ASN A 6 -4.64 -4.31 8.89
C ASN A 6 -4.38 -4.54 7.38
N THR A 7 -3.23 -5.12 7.03
CA THR A 7 -2.78 -5.23 5.63
C THR A 7 -2.35 -6.66 5.23
N PRO A 8 -3.26 -7.65 5.30
CA PRO A 8 -2.94 -9.08 5.15
C PRO A 8 -2.49 -9.51 3.75
N LEU A 9 -2.75 -8.72 2.69
CA LEU A 9 -2.19 -8.94 1.37
C LEU A 9 -0.85 -8.22 1.20
N LEU A 10 -0.72 -7.01 1.74
CA LEU A 10 0.54 -6.27 1.75
C LEU A 10 1.64 -7.06 2.48
N ASP A 11 1.31 -7.63 3.64
CA ASP A 11 2.20 -8.44 4.47
C ASP A 11 2.75 -9.69 3.74
N LYS A 12 2.13 -10.11 2.63
CA LYS A 12 2.54 -11.27 1.83
C LYS A 12 3.50 -10.92 0.69
N VAL A 13 3.72 -9.63 0.42
CA VAL A 13 4.50 -9.15 -0.71
C VAL A 13 5.75 -8.46 -0.17
N ALA A 14 6.90 -9.14 -0.28
CA ALA A 14 8.18 -8.58 0.15
C ALA A 14 8.92 -7.91 -1.03
N PHE A 15 8.68 -8.41 -2.25
CA PHE A 15 9.31 -7.90 -3.47
C PHE A 15 8.28 -7.65 -4.58
N PRO A 16 8.55 -6.76 -5.56
CA PRO A 16 7.65 -6.54 -6.69
C PRO A 16 7.29 -7.81 -7.47
N ALA A 17 8.21 -8.79 -7.52
CA ALA A 17 7.96 -10.08 -8.14
C ALA A 17 6.85 -10.90 -7.46
N ASP A 18 6.57 -10.65 -6.18
CA ASP A 18 5.51 -11.34 -5.43
C ASP A 18 4.10 -10.87 -5.83
N LEU A 19 3.98 -9.67 -6.43
CA LEU A 19 2.70 -9.19 -6.98
C LEU A 19 2.15 -10.14 -8.05
N ARG A 20 3.03 -10.80 -8.81
CA ARG A 20 2.66 -11.80 -9.82
C ARG A 20 2.06 -13.08 -9.21
N LYS A 21 2.23 -13.30 -7.91
CA LYS A 21 1.63 -14.43 -7.18
C LYS A 21 0.21 -14.11 -6.69
N LEU A 22 -0.20 -12.84 -6.71
CA LEU A 22 -1.56 -12.43 -6.37
C LEU A 22 -2.48 -12.66 -7.56
N ARG A 23 -3.72 -13.06 -7.29
CA ARG A 23 -4.76 -13.10 -8.32
C ARG A 23 -5.12 -11.67 -8.74
N PRO A 24 -5.54 -11.44 -10.00
CA PRO A 24 -5.96 -10.12 -10.46
C PRO A 24 -7.02 -9.47 -9.56
N GLU A 25 -7.96 -10.24 -9.02
CA GLU A 25 -8.98 -9.72 -8.09
C GLU A 25 -8.39 -9.17 -6.78
N GLN A 26 -7.23 -9.68 -6.36
CA GLN A 26 -6.56 -9.29 -5.10
C GLN A 26 -5.72 -8.02 -5.25
N LEU A 27 -5.37 -7.63 -6.48
CA LEU A 27 -4.55 -6.43 -6.73
C LEU A 27 -5.25 -5.16 -6.27
N ARG A 28 -6.58 -5.10 -6.37
CA ARG A 28 -7.35 -3.94 -5.90
C ARG A 28 -7.23 -3.78 -4.38
N GLN A 29 -7.46 -4.87 -3.65
CA GLN A 29 -7.35 -4.87 -2.19
C GLN A 29 -5.91 -4.59 -1.74
N PHE A 30 -4.92 -5.17 -2.41
CA PHE A 30 -3.51 -4.90 -2.15
C PHE A 30 -3.18 -3.40 -2.29
N ALA A 31 -3.66 -2.74 -3.35
CA ALA A 31 -3.46 -1.30 -3.54
C ALA A 31 -4.13 -0.46 -2.44
N ASP A 32 -5.32 -0.88 -1.97
CA ASP A 32 -6.03 -0.20 -0.89
C ASP A 32 -5.28 -0.33 0.45
N GLU A 33 -4.73 -1.52 0.74
CA GLU A 33 -3.90 -1.78 1.92
C GLU A 33 -2.59 -0.96 1.89
N LEU A 34 -1.90 -0.94 0.75
CA LEU A 34 -0.68 -0.15 0.56
C LEU A 34 -0.93 1.35 0.77
N ARG A 35 -2.06 1.86 0.28
CA ARG A 35 -2.47 3.25 0.51
C ARG A 35 -2.70 3.53 2.00
N ALA A 36 -3.43 2.66 2.69
CA ALA A 36 -3.70 2.82 4.11
C ALA A 36 -2.41 2.83 4.95
N GLU A 37 -1.48 1.91 4.68
CA GLU A 37 -0.19 1.85 5.37
C GLU A 37 0.63 3.10 5.13
N THR A 38 0.68 3.58 3.87
CA THR A 38 1.36 4.82 3.53
C THR A 38 0.79 6.01 4.29
N ILE A 39 -0.54 6.14 4.36
CA ILE A 39 -1.22 7.20 5.14
C ILE A 39 -0.87 7.10 6.62
N SER A 40 -0.95 5.90 7.21
CA SER A 40 -0.64 5.71 8.63
C SER A 40 0.82 6.04 8.95
N ALA A 41 1.76 5.60 8.11
CA ALA A 41 3.19 5.86 8.26
C ALA A 41 3.52 7.36 8.20
N VAL A 42 2.91 8.12 7.27
CA VAL A 42 3.19 9.56 7.14
C VAL A 42 2.41 10.42 8.15
N SER A 43 1.25 9.95 8.62
CA SER A 43 0.40 10.64 9.62
C SER A 43 1.13 10.93 10.93
N VAL A 44 2.10 10.10 11.31
CA VAL A 44 2.93 10.26 12.53
C VAL A 44 3.79 11.54 12.48
N THR A 45 4.13 12.04 11.29
CA THR A 45 5.15 13.11 11.12
C THR A 45 4.60 14.50 10.81
N GLY A 46 3.29 14.66 10.58
CA GLY A 46 2.65 15.98 10.47
C GLY A 46 3.15 16.88 9.32
N GLY A 47 3.63 16.32 8.21
CA GLY A 47 4.15 17.06 7.05
C GLY A 47 3.39 16.81 5.74
N HIS A 48 3.32 17.83 4.88
CA HIS A 48 2.58 17.85 3.61
C HIS A 48 2.97 16.71 2.64
N LEU A 49 2.25 15.58 2.67
CA LEU A 49 2.56 14.39 1.86
C LEU A 49 1.39 13.90 1.01
N GLY A 50 0.64 14.83 0.42
CA GLY A 50 -0.28 14.54 -0.69
C GLY A 50 0.41 14.04 -1.97
N ALA A 51 1.75 14.00 -2.03
CA ALA A 51 2.52 13.67 -3.23
C ALA A 51 2.74 12.15 -3.45
N GLY A 52 2.62 11.30 -2.43
CA GLY A 52 2.86 9.86 -2.55
C GLY A 52 1.63 9.01 -2.91
N LEU A 53 0.42 9.54 -2.69
CA LEU A 53 -0.82 8.77 -2.78
C LEU A 53 -1.22 8.39 -4.20
N GLY A 54 -0.74 9.10 -5.23
CA GLY A 54 -1.02 8.79 -6.64
C GLY A 54 -0.04 7.80 -7.29
N VAL A 55 1.00 7.35 -6.57
CA VAL A 55 2.03 6.45 -7.11
C VAL A 55 1.67 4.98 -6.87
N VAL A 56 0.78 4.71 -5.92
CA VAL A 56 0.40 3.35 -5.52
C VAL A 56 -0.31 2.61 -6.66
N GLU A 57 -1.30 3.24 -7.31
CA GLU A 57 -2.00 2.64 -8.44
C GLU A 57 -1.11 2.50 -9.68
N LEU A 58 -0.18 3.44 -9.89
CA LEU A 58 0.74 3.42 -11.04
C LEU A 58 1.81 2.33 -10.90
N THR A 59 2.27 2.05 -9.68
CA THR A 59 3.30 1.03 -9.42
C THR A 59 2.73 -0.39 -9.41
N THR A 60 1.45 -0.56 -9.05
CA THR A 60 0.79 -1.87 -9.10
C THR A 60 0.45 -2.30 -10.54
N ALA A 61 0.42 -1.36 -11.49
CA ALA A 61 0.04 -1.59 -12.89
C ALA A 61 1.22 -1.86 -13.85
N ILE A 62 2.48 -1.74 -13.41
CA ILE A 62 3.71 -1.98 -14.20
C ILE A 62 4.27 -3.37 -13.88
#